data_AF-A0A7J4NPG4-F1
#
_entry.id   AF-A0A7J4NPG4-F1
#
_cell.length_a   1.000
_cell.length_b   1.000
_cell.length_c   1.000
_cell.angle_alpha   90.00
_cell.angle_beta   90.00
_cell.angle_gamma   90.00
#
_symmetry.space_group_name_H-M   'P 1'
#
loop_
_entity.id
_entity.type
_entity.pdbx_description
1 polymer ?
#
loop_
_entity_poly.entity_id
_entity_poly.type
_entity_poly.pdbx_seq_one_letter_code
_entity_poly.pdbx_strand_id
1 'polypeptide(L)'
;MPVTRITKPQEDLRIGRISKPWSVYGRTLGIVILAFLLVQFLTIGVMGVIEGEPYLAACGIIFSVPFLALIAHIQRPKIVDVRVAIHDPNGGHYHAIGPNETLWTPEPTRFRRHIVRDASSLDIPRSRSLWAIFAVLITTSLTISIGLWTGIATEILFLVAIIIGIPFFILGFSIPVMAWWAISKERLGILTRQRDAESWLFLGMMAGFPAIVINSFAFPLIASILGFDVSNQEAMLNLTAVISAPIGEEICKGLAVALFMHQMDGGKRGFQIGFTVGLGFALIENLQYILLSFEAGFTGFALTVLIRGIGSIPGHAFWTGLTGYAIGSLAGERREAGESEDEKPDDPSQTWLLFDPNTGQEIHPREVTPTESTTLTSTFHQTLEARVQQIAIPKMEEITGGIRPPSSIGIALMCAILGHGLWNGTAVFVPTIVLHLGGSEGHAILASICATLLLVIGVLLLGDALMRGVNDENKGKEGTTIPVLN
;
A
#
# COMPACT_ATOMS: atom_id res chain seq x y z
N MET A 1 1.06 -41.23 -8.88
CA MET A 1 0.37 -40.07 -9.49
C MET A 1 -0.96 -39.87 -8.78
N PRO A 2 -1.43 -38.64 -8.53
CA PRO A 2 -2.73 -38.44 -7.92
C PRO A 2 -3.83 -38.97 -8.85
N VAL A 3 -4.70 -39.83 -8.32
CA VAL A 3 -5.70 -40.62 -9.09
C VAL A 3 -6.89 -39.77 -9.54
N THR A 4 -7.12 -38.63 -8.91
CA THR A 4 -8.26 -37.74 -9.16
C THR A 4 -7.94 -36.60 -10.12
N ARG A 5 -8.81 -36.44 -11.13
CA ARG A 5 -8.70 -35.41 -12.18
C ARG A 5 -8.86 -34.00 -11.59
N ILE A 6 -8.01 -33.08 -12.04
CA ILE A 6 -8.11 -31.66 -11.68
C ILE A 6 -9.33 -31.08 -12.39
N THR A 7 -10.14 -30.32 -11.65
CA THR A 7 -11.37 -29.67 -12.12
C THR A 7 -11.33 -28.19 -11.76
N LYS A 8 -12.06 -27.35 -12.51
CA LYS A 8 -12.25 -25.93 -12.15
C LYS A 8 -13.25 -25.85 -10.97
N PRO A 9 -12.99 -25.04 -9.93
CA PRO A 9 -13.96 -24.86 -8.84
C PRO A 9 -15.24 -24.20 -9.39
N GLN A 10 -16.41 -24.61 -8.90
CA GLN A 10 -17.72 -24.10 -9.35
C GLN A 10 -18.02 -22.70 -8.78
N GLU A 11 -17.47 -22.39 -7.61
CA GLU A 11 -17.48 -21.07 -6.99
C GLU A 11 -16.05 -20.53 -6.90
N ASP A 12 -15.90 -19.22 -6.66
CA ASP A 12 -14.62 -18.54 -6.47
C ASP A 12 -13.99 -18.96 -5.12
N LEU A 13 -13.58 -20.23 -5.03
CA LEU A 13 -13.11 -20.89 -3.81
C LEU A 13 -11.85 -20.21 -3.29
N ARG A 14 -11.98 -19.33 -2.30
CA ARG A 14 -10.85 -18.56 -1.74
C ARG A 14 -10.31 -19.28 -0.51
N ILE A 15 -9.17 -19.94 -0.67
CA ILE A 15 -8.47 -20.59 0.45
C ILE A 15 -7.20 -19.79 0.74
N GLY A 16 -7.16 -19.22 1.95
CA GLY A 16 -6.00 -18.53 2.51
C GLY A 16 -5.39 -19.33 3.66
N ARG A 17 -4.12 -19.07 3.94
CA ARG A 17 -3.44 -19.60 5.13
C ARG A 17 -3.40 -18.53 6.21
N ILE A 18 -3.27 -18.97 7.45
CA ILE A 18 -2.94 -18.07 8.55
C ILE A 18 -1.50 -17.59 8.34
N SER A 19 -1.34 -16.32 7.99
CA SER A 19 -0.04 -15.65 7.92
C SER A 19 0.40 -15.22 9.32
N LYS A 20 1.72 -15.10 9.54
CA LYS A 20 2.26 -14.44 10.73
C LYS A 20 2.55 -12.98 10.36
N PRO A 21 2.09 -11.97 11.11
CA PRO A 21 2.26 -10.57 10.74
C PRO A 21 3.72 -10.18 10.44
N TRP A 22 4.65 -10.67 11.26
CA TRP A 22 6.08 -10.38 11.12
C TRP A 22 6.77 -11.09 9.95
N SER A 23 6.20 -12.18 9.43
CA SER A 23 6.78 -12.81 8.23
C SER A 23 6.47 -12.00 6.96
N VAL A 24 5.35 -11.26 6.95
CA VAL A 24 5.03 -10.30 5.88
C VAL A 24 6.04 -9.15 5.90
N TYR A 25 6.36 -8.63 7.08
CA TYR A 25 7.38 -7.60 7.27
C TYR A 25 8.75 -8.04 6.72
N GLY A 26 9.28 -9.18 7.15
CA GLY A 26 10.59 -9.66 6.69
C GLY A 26 10.65 -9.92 5.18
N ARG A 27 9.57 -10.46 4.60
CA ARG A 27 9.46 -10.65 3.15
C ARG A 27 9.46 -9.31 2.39
N THR A 28 8.68 -8.35 2.87
CA THR A 28 8.57 -7.02 2.27
C THR A 28 9.92 -6.30 2.31
N LEU A 29 10.61 -6.36 3.46
CA LEU A 29 11.95 -5.78 3.62
C LEU A 29 12.96 -6.35 2.62
N GLY A 30 12.95 -7.67 2.41
CA GLY A 30 13.79 -8.31 1.39
C GLY A 30 13.50 -7.81 -0.01
N ILE A 31 12.22 -7.66 -0.39
CA ILE A 31 11.84 -7.10 -1.69
C ILE A 31 12.31 -5.65 -1.84
N VAL A 32 12.20 -4.82 -0.78
CA VAL A 32 12.63 -3.41 -0.83
C VAL A 32 14.13 -3.29 -1.13
N ILE A 33 14.97 -4.04 -0.44
CA ILE A 33 16.42 -4.00 -0.65
C ILE A 33 16.77 -4.44 -2.09
N LEU A 34 16.13 -5.50 -2.58
CA LEU A 34 16.34 -5.99 -3.94
C LEU A 34 15.84 -4.99 -4.99
N ALA A 35 14.67 -4.37 -4.77
CA ALA A 35 14.12 -3.35 -5.65
C ALA A 35 14.99 -2.09 -5.67
N PHE A 36 15.54 -1.69 -4.51
CA PHE A 36 16.48 -0.60 -4.42
C PHE A 36 17.72 -0.84 -5.29
N LEU A 37 18.38 -1.99 -5.11
CA LEU A 37 19.55 -2.36 -5.92
C LEU A 37 19.20 -2.43 -7.41
N LEU A 38 18.05 -3.01 -7.75
CA LEU A 38 17.55 -3.06 -9.11
C LEU A 38 17.42 -1.65 -9.71
N VAL A 39 16.76 -0.71 -9.02
CA VAL A 39 16.61 0.68 -9.47
C VAL A 39 17.97 1.35 -9.66
N GLN A 40 18.93 1.16 -8.75
CA GLN A 40 20.28 1.73 -8.89
C GLN A 40 21.00 1.19 -10.15
N PHE A 41 21.00 -0.12 -10.37
CA PHE A 41 21.66 -0.71 -11.54
C PHE A 41 20.97 -0.33 -12.86
N LEU A 42 19.64 -0.25 -12.88
CA LEU A 42 18.91 0.24 -14.05
C LEU A 42 19.29 1.70 -14.37
N THR A 43 19.39 2.56 -13.36
CA THR A 43 19.83 3.96 -13.52
C THR A 43 21.26 4.05 -14.07
N ILE A 44 22.19 3.26 -13.53
CA ILE A 44 23.58 3.17 -14.04
C ILE A 44 23.58 2.72 -15.52
N GLY A 45 22.72 1.76 -15.88
CA GLY A 45 22.57 1.30 -17.25
C GLY A 45 22.13 2.42 -18.19
N VAL A 46 21.13 3.21 -17.79
CA VAL A 46 20.66 4.40 -18.54
C VAL A 46 21.76 5.45 -18.65
N MET A 47 22.46 5.76 -17.55
CA MET A 47 23.58 6.70 -17.53
C MET A 47 24.65 6.30 -18.55
N GLY A 48 25.07 5.04 -18.57
CA GLY A 48 26.05 4.53 -19.53
C GLY A 48 25.59 4.66 -20.99
N VAL A 49 24.30 4.45 -21.28
CA VAL A 49 23.75 4.65 -22.63
C VAL A 49 23.78 6.11 -23.04
N ILE A 50 23.40 7.03 -22.14
CA ILE A 50 23.36 8.47 -22.41
C ILE A 50 24.77 9.04 -22.59
N GLU A 51 25.74 8.59 -21.78
CA GLU A 51 27.13 9.05 -21.82
C GLU A 51 27.95 8.39 -22.94
N GLY A 52 27.39 7.38 -23.61
CA GLY A 52 28.11 6.63 -24.65
C GLY A 52 29.17 5.66 -24.09
N GLU A 53 29.04 5.28 -22.82
CA GLU A 53 29.96 4.41 -22.08
C GLU A 53 29.43 2.96 -22.06
N PRO A 54 29.89 2.08 -23.00
CA PRO A 54 29.30 0.75 -23.17
C PRO A 54 29.51 -0.16 -21.96
N TYR A 55 30.60 0.03 -21.21
CA TYR A 55 30.88 -0.75 -20.01
C TYR A 55 29.90 -0.44 -18.87
N LEU A 56 29.54 0.83 -18.66
CA LEU A 56 28.53 1.22 -17.67
C LEU A 56 27.14 0.70 -18.06
N ALA A 57 26.77 0.84 -19.33
CA ALA A 57 25.52 0.31 -19.86
C ALA A 57 25.40 -1.21 -19.66
N ALA A 58 26.46 -1.95 -20.03
CA ALA A 58 26.51 -3.40 -19.87
C ALA A 58 26.44 -3.82 -18.39
N CYS A 59 27.19 -3.15 -17.51
CA CYS A 59 27.16 -3.40 -16.06
C CYS A 59 25.74 -3.20 -15.50
N GLY A 60 25.09 -2.07 -15.80
CA GLY A 60 23.74 -1.80 -15.32
C GLY A 60 22.74 -2.89 -15.71
N ILE A 61 22.80 -3.36 -16.97
CA ILE A 61 21.92 -4.44 -17.44
C ILE A 61 22.27 -5.78 -16.78
N ILE A 62 23.54 -6.20 -16.81
CA ILE A 62 23.97 -7.51 -16.29
C ILE A 62 23.65 -7.65 -14.79
N PHE A 63 23.92 -6.61 -14.01
CA PHE A 63 23.65 -6.64 -12.58
C PHE A 63 22.16 -6.49 -12.25
N SER A 64 21.33 -5.91 -13.12
CA SER A 64 19.87 -5.84 -12.89
C SER A 64 19.17 -7.21 -12.97
N VAL A 65 19.62 -8.10 -13.86
CA VAL A 65 19.02 -9.43 -14.12
C VAL A 65 18.87 -10.30 -12.87
N PRO A 66 19.91 -10.53 -12.04
CA PRO A 66 19.78 -11.39 -10.85
C PRO A 66 18.78 -10.83 -9.83
N PHE A 67 18.71 -9.50 -9.65
CA PHE A 67 17.73 -8.89 -8.73
C PHE A 67 16.31 -9.07 -9.25
N LEU A 68 16.08 -8.84 -10.55
CA LEU A 68 14.78 -9.07 -11.16
C LEU A 68 14.35 -10.55 -11.04
N ALA A 69 15.26 -11.48 -11.31
CA ALA A 69 15.00 -12.91 -11.17
C ALA A 69 14.66 -13.31 -9.73
N LEU A 70 15.39 -12.77 -8.74
CA LEU A 70 15.14 -13.04 -7.33
C LEU A 70 13.81 -12.45 -6.84
N ILE A 71 13.47 -11.22 -7.27
CA ILE A 71 12.17 -10.60 -6.97
C ILE A 71 11.03 -11.44 -7.56
N ALA A 72 11.14 -11.85 -8.83
CA ALA A 72 10.17 -12.71 -9.48
C ALA A 72 10.01 -14.06 -8.74
N HIS A 73 11.12 -14.62 -8.24
CA HIS A 73 11.11 -15.84 -7.45
C HIS A 73 10.39 -15.68 -6.10
N ILE A 74 10.58 -14.55 -5.41
CA ILE A 74 9.95 -14.27 -4.11
C ILE A 74 8.45 -13.99 -4.26
N GLN A 75 8.06 -13.30 -5.34
CA GLN A 75 6.68 -12.88 -5.61
C GLN A 75 5.83 -13.95 -6.33
N ARG A 76 6.42 -15.09 -6.72
CA ARG A 76 5.71 -16.15 -7.43
C ARG A 76 4.42 -16.58 -6.70
N PRO A 77 3.32 -16.81 -7.44
CA PRO A 77 2.06 -17.20 -6.83
C PRO A 77 2.21 -18.58 -6.18
N LYS A 78 1.85 -18.68 -4.90
CA LYS A 78 1.71 -19.98 -4.24
C LYS A 78 0.42 -20.64 -4.72
N ILE A 79 0.54 -21.90 -5.09
CA ILE A 79 -0.56 -22.72 -5.57
C ILE A 79 -0.95 -23.68 -4.44
N VAL A 80 -2.25 -23.78 -4.17
CA VAL A 80 -2.82 -24.70 -3.18
C VAL A 80 -3.56 -25.81 -3.91
N ASP A 81 -3.19 -27.05 -3.62
CA ASP A 81 -3.96 -28.23 -4.03
C ASP A 81 -5.11 -28.41 -3.04
N VAL A 82 -6.32 -28.13 -3.50
CA VAL A 82 -7.53 -28.20 -2.70
C VAL A 82 -8.31 -29.43 -3.10
N ARG A 83 -8.72 -30.20 -2.11
CA ARG A 83 -9.45 -31.44 -2.30
C ARG A 83 -10.74 -31.36 -1.52
N VAL A 84 -11.87 -31.38 -2.24
CA VAL A 84 -13.20 -31.22 -1.66
C VAL A 84 -13.98 -32.51 -1.88
N ALA A 85 -14.53 -33.06 -0.80
CA ALA A 85 -15.53 -34.11 -0.86
C ALA A 85 -16.91 -33.44 -0.83
N ILE A 86 -17.68 -33.57 -1.91
CA ILE A 86 -19.02 -33.02 -2.02
C ILE A 86 -20.00 -34.17 -1.87
N HIS A 87 -21.04 -34.01 -1.06
CA HIS A 87 -22.11 -35.00 -0.95
C HIS A 87 -22.70 -35.31 -2.33
N ASP A 88 -22.74 -36.58 -2.70
CA ASP A 88 -23.27 -37.06 -3.98
C ASP A 88 -23.91 -38.43 -3.71
N PRO A 89 -25.23 -38.58 -3.81
CA PRO A 89 -25.91 -39.86 -3.57
C PRO A 89 -25.40 -41.01 -4.44
N ASN A 90 -24.81 -40.71 -5.61
CA ASN A 90 -24.19 -41.70 -6.50
C ASN A 90 -22.67 -41.83 -6.28
N GLY A 91 -22.14 -41.20 -5.23
CA GLY A 91 -20.73 -41.16 -4.88
C GLY A 91 -20.23 -42.42 -4.17
N GLY A 92 -18.95 -42.39 -3.80
CA GLY A 92 -18.30 -43.45 -3.04
C GLY A 92 -18.06 -43.03 -1.59
N HIS A 93 -17.89 -44.02 -0.71
CA HIS A 93 -17.45 -43.79 0.67
C HIS A 93 -15.92 -43.78 0.80
N TYR A 94 -15.19 -44.36 -0.14
CA TYR A 94 -13.74 -44.49 -0.10
C TYR A 94 -13.10 -43.74 -1.26
N HIS A 95 -12.19 -42.80 -0.95
CA HIS A 95 -11.51 -41.96 -1.92
C HIS A 95 -10.00 -42.07 -1.77
N ALA A 96 -9.31 -42.48 -2.84
CA ALA A 96 -7.85 -42.48 -2.84
C ALA A 96 -7.32 -41.04 -2.97
N ILE A 97 -6.65 -40.54 -1.93
CA ILE A 97 -6.07 -39.19 -1.89
C ILE A 97 -4.56 -39.23 -2.21
N GLY A 98 -3.87 -40.33 -1.94
CA GLY A 98 -2.44 -40.49 -2.21
C GLY A 98 -2.10 -41.93 -2.62
N PRO A 99 -0.81 -42.22 -2.89
CA PRO A 99 -0.38 -43.58 -3.25
C PRO A 99 -0.78 -44.62 -2.19
N ASN A 100 -0.75 -44.24 -0.91
CA ASN A 100 -1.05 -45.10 0.24
C ASN A 100 -2.06 -44.44 1.22
N GLU A 101 -2.86 -43.49 0.75
CA GLU A 101 -3.78 -42.74 1.60
C GLU A 101 -5.20 -42.81 1.05
N THR A 102 -6.14 -43.21 1.89
CA THR A 102 -7.56 -43.33 1.57
C THR A 102 -8.36 -42.50 2.57
N LEU A 103 -9.24 -41.64 2.06
CA LEU A 103 -10.21 -40.93 2.86
C LEU A 103 -11.52 -41.74 2.87
N TRP A 104 -12.03 -42.04 4.06
CA TRP A 104 -13.36 -42.59 4.23
C TRP A 104 -14.34 -41.50 4.65
N THR A 105 -15.50 -41.41 4.00
CA THR A 105 -16.58 -40.47 4.35
C THR A 105 -17.82 -41.21 4.85
N PRO A 106 -18.48 -40.74 5.92
CA PRO A 106 -19.68 -41.38 6.46
C PRO A 106 -20.84 -41.42 5.47
N GLU A 107 -20.96 -40.38 4.63
CA GLU A 107 -21.96 -40.27 3.57
C GLU A 107 -21.32 -40.49 2.18
N PRO A 108 -22.09 -40.91 1.17
CA PRO A 108 -21.62 -41.00 -0.21
C PRO A 108 -21.16 -39.63 -0.71
N THR A 109 -19.90 -39.54 -1.13
CA THR A 109 -19.34 -38.28 -1.63
C THR A 109 -18.65 -38.47 -2.97
N ARG A 110 -18.54 -37.38 -3.73
CA ARG A 110 -17.71 -37.29 -4.92
C ARG A 110 -16.52 -36.39 -4.65
N PHE A 111 -15.32 -36.93 -4.89
CA PHE A 111 -14.09 -36.20 -4.66
C PHE A 111 -13.72 -35.34 -5.87
N ARG A 112 -13.51 -34.04 -5.63
CA ARG A 112 -13.00 -33.11 -6.63
C ARG A 112 -11.69 -32.49 -6.17
N ARG A 113 -10.78 -32.37 -7.12
CA ARG A 113 -9.47 -31.76 -6.92
C ARG A 113 -9.42 -30.44 -7.68
N HIS A 114 -9.05 -29.37 -6.99
CA HIS A 114 -8.94 -28.02 -7.52
C HIS A 114 -7.54 -27.49 -7.28
N ILE A 115 -6.98 -26.82 -8.27
CA ILE A 115 -5.73 -26.08 -8.13
C ILE A 115 -6.12 -24.61 -8.04
N VAL A 116 -5.94 -24.01 -6.87
CA VAL A 116 -6.35 -22.64 -6.61
C VAL A 116 -5.14 -21.81 -6.18
N ARG A 117 -5.17 -20.51 -6.50
CA ARG A 117 -4.15 -19.57 -6.04
C ARG A 117 -4.38 -19.23 -4.56
N ASP A 118 -3.29 -19.08 -3.82
CA ASP A 118 -3.34 -18.64 -2.43
C ASP A 118 -4.05 -17.28 -2.31
N ALA A 119 -5.13 -17.25 -1.52
CA ALA A 119 -5.96 -16.07 -1.28
C ALA A 119 -5.74 -15.47 0.11
N SER A 120 -4.61 -15.77 0.76
CA SER A 120 -4.25 -15.24 2.08
C SER A 120 -4.43 -13.72 2.17
N SER A 121 -5.16 -13.28 3.20
CA SER A 121 -5.36 -11.87 3.49
C SER A 121 -4.06 -11.21 3.96
N LEU A 122 -3.89 -9.94 3.63
CA LEU A 122 -2.79 -9.12 4.13
C LEU A 122 -2.85 -9.03 5.66
N ASP A 123 -1.84 -9.56 6.34
CA ASP A 123 -1.72 -9.54 7.79
C ASP A 123 -0.48 -8.77 8.21
N ILE A 124 -0.68 -7.61 8.82
CA ILE A 124 0.36 -6.64 9.20
C ILE A 124 0.26 -6.43 10.71
N PRO A 125 1.38 -6.24 11.44
CA PRO A 125 1.33 -5.90 12.86
C PRO A 125 0.45 -4.67 13.09
N ARG A 126 -0.21 -4.63 14.26
CA ARG A 126 -1.08 -3.49 14.63
C ARG A 126 -0.31 -2.18 14.58
N SER A 127 -0.97 -1.12 14.09
CA SER A 127 -0.36 0.20 13.95
C SER A 127 0.29 0.70 15.26
N ARG A 128 -0.40 0.51 16.39
CA ARG A 128 0.11 0.91 17.73
C ARG A 128 1.46 0.28 18.08
N SER A 129 1.66 -1.00 17.73
CA SER A 129 2.91 -1.71 18.02
C SER A 129 4.06 -1.18 17.16
N LEU A 130 3.79 -0.84 15.90
CA LEU A 130 4.79 -0.27 14.99
C LEU A 130 5.20 1.13 15.43
N TRP A 131 4.24 1.98 15.84
CA TRP A 131 4.55 3.30 16.39
C TRP A 131 5.28 3.25 17.72
N ALA A 132 5.03 2.23 18.56
CA ALA A 132 5.81 2.03 19.78
C ALA A 132 7.29 1.70 19.46
N ILE A 133 7.55 0.83 18.48
CA ILE A 133 8.92 0.52 18.01
C ILE A 133 9.58 1.78 17.46
N PHE A 134 8.85 2.56 16.66
CA PHE A 134 9.33 3.83 16.13
C PHE A 134 9.69 4.83 17.23
N ALA A 135 8.83 4.99 18.25
CA ALA A 135 9.11 5.88 19.37
C ALA A 135 10.36 5.44 20.16
N VAL A 136 10.52 4.14 20.42
CA VAL A 136 11.72 3.59 21.06
C VAL A 136 12.97 3.83 20.21
N LEU A 137 12.87 3.65 18.89
CA LEU A 137 13.98 3.90 17.94
C LEU A 137 14.45 5.37 18.01
N ILE A 138 13.51 6.32 17.90
CA ILE A 138 13.83 7.76 17.94
C ILE A 138 14.40 8.16 19.31
N THR A 139 13.73 7.76 20.39
CA THR A 139 14.19 8.12 21.75
C THR A 139 15.59 7.57 22.04
N THR A 140 15.86 6.31 21.69
CA THR A 140 17.18 5.71 21.88
C THR A 140 18.25 6.43 21.05
N SER A 141 17.93 6.79 19.81
CA SER A 141 18.85 7.54 18.94
C SER A 141 19.20 8.92 19.51
N LEU A 142 18.20 9.62 20.05
CA LEU A 142 18.40 10.92 20.71
C LEU A 142 19.18 10.77 22.01
N THR A 143 18.94 9.73 22.82
CA THR A 143 19.71 9.48 24.04
C THR A 143 21.19 9.20 23.73
N ILE A 144 21.48 8.38 22.73
CA ILE A 144 22.86 8.13 22.27
C ILE A 144 23.51 9.43 21.81
N SER A 145 22.78 10.23 21.03
CA SER A 145 23.25 11.54 20.57
C SER A 145 23.59 12.45 21.74
N ILE A 146 22.67 12.64 22.69
CA ILE A 146 22.90 13.50 23.86
C ILE A 146 24.09 13.02 24.68
N GLY A 147 24.22 11.71 24.92
CA GLY A 147 25.37 11.14 25.61
C GLY A 147 26.71 11.44 24.94
N LEU A 148 26.78 11.27 23.61
CA LEU A 148 27.96 11.61 22.81
C LEU A 148 28.29 13.11 22.85
N TRP A 149 27.29 13.98 22.74
CA TRP A 149 27.47 15.44 22.76
C TRP A 149 27.91 15.95 24.13
N THR A 150 27.41 15.35 25.21
CA THR A 150 27.75 15.72 26.59
C THR A 150 29.06 15.11 27.08
N GLY A 151 29.68 14.22 26.29
CA GLY A 151 30.92 13.54 26.65
C GLY A 151 30.74 12.41 27.68
N ILE A 152 29.51 11.97 27.93
CA ILE A 152 29.20 10.91 28.89
C ILE A 152 29.42 9.55 28.21
N ALA A 153 30.32 8.73 28.75
CA ALA A 153 30.58 7.37 28.28
C ALA A 153 30.87 7.28 26.77
N THR A 154 31.53 8.30 26.20
CA THR A 154 31.70 8.49 24.75
C THR A 154 32.24 7.26 24.03
N GLU A 155 33.28 6.61 24.56
CA GLU A 155 33.88 5.42 23.95
C GLU A 155 32.89 4.26 23.85
N ILE A 156 32.14 4.01 24.93
CA ILE A 156 31.13 2.95 25.00
C ILE A 156 29.97 3.26 24.07
N LEU A 157 29.46 4.50 24.11
CA LEU A 157 28.36 4.93 23.26
C LEU A 157 28.73 4.91 21.78
N PHE A 158 29.97 5.24 21.42
CA PHE A 158 30.46 5.16 20.05
C PHE A 158 30.51 3.72 19.55
N LEU A 159 31.00 2.78 20.38
CA LEU A 159 30.99 1.36 20.05
C LEU A 159 29.56 0.81 19.90
N VAL A 160 28.66 1.20 20.81
CA VAL A 160 27.22 0.85 20.72
C VAL A 160 26.62 1.41 19.43
N ALA A 161 26.88 2.67 19.09
CA ALA A 161 26.40 3.34 17.89
C ALA A 161 26.78 2.59 16.60
N ILE A 162 28.01 2.09 16.51
CA ILE A 162 28.47 1.28 15.37
C ILE A 162 27.70 -0.05 15.28
N ILE A 163 27.54 -0.76 16.41
CA ILE A 163 26.87 -2.08 16.44
C ILE A 163 25.40 -1.95 16.06
N ILE A 164 24.70 -0.95 16.57
CA ILE A 164 23.26 -0.80 16.36
C ILE A 164 22.91 -0.02 15.09
N GLY A 165 23.88 0.62 14.42
CA GLY A 165 23.65 1.47 13.25
C GLY A 165 22.90 0.75 12.12
N ILE A 166 23.29 -0.50 11.80
CA ILE A 166 22.61 -1.30 10.76
C ILE A 166 21.17 -1.67 11.17
N PRO A 167 20.91 -2.22 12.38
CA PRO A 167 19.55 -2.39 12.86
C PRO A 167 18.72 -1.10 12.83
N PHE A 168 19.29 0.03 13.25
CA PHE A 168 18.62 1.32 13.27
C PHE A 168 18.28 1.80 11.87
N PHE A 169 19.21 1.67 10.92
CA PHE A 169 18.97 1.94 9.51
C PHE A 169 17.76 1.14 9.00
N ILE A 170 17.77 -0.17 9.17
CA ILE A 170 16.69 -1.07 8.72
C ILE A 170 15.34 -0.67 9.32
N LEU A 171 15.30 -0.47 10.64
CA LEU A 171 14.06 -0.12 11.34
C LEU A 171 13.58 1.29 10.97
N GLY A 172 14.50 2.24 10.84
CA GLY A 172 14.21 3.64 10.52
C GLY A 172 13.54 3.78 9.18
N PHE A 173 14.01 3.06 8.14
CA PHE A 173 13.44 3.22 6.81
C PHE A 173 12.12 2.48 6.61
N SER A 174 11.91 1.38 7.32
CA SER A 174 10.81 0.46 7.05
C SER A 174 9.62 0.58 8.03
N ILE A 175 9.87 0.76 9.33
CA ILE A 175 8.81 0.75 10.36
C ILE A 175 7.75 1.83 10.13
N PRO A 176 8.08 3.08 9.79
CA PRO A 176 7.05 4.11 9.56
C PRO A 176 6.13 3.78 8.40
N VAL A 177 6.69 3.26 7.30
CA VAL A 177 5.89 2.85 6.13
C VAL A 177 4.94 1.72 6.51
N MET A 178 5.42 0.73 7.25
CA MET A 178 4.57 -0.35 7.75
C MET A 178 3.48 0.17 8.70
N ALA A 179 3.79 1.16 9.53
CA ALA A 179 2.83 1.77 10.44
C ALA A 179 1.69 2.47 9.68
N TRP A 180 2.02 3.22 8.62
CA TRP A 180 1.04 3.85 7.74
C TRP A 180 0.26 2.83 6.91
N TRP A 181 0.90 1.74 6.47
CA TRP A 181 0.23 0.66 5.77
C TRP A 181 -0.79 -0.05 6.69
N ALA A 182 -0.43 -0.27 7.96
CA ALA A 182 -1.34 -0.79 8.99
C ALA A 182 -2.51 0.17 9.23
N ILE A 183 -2.27 1.49 9.32
CA ILE A 183 -3.34 2.50 9.45
C ILE A 183 -4.30 2.43 8.26
N SER A 184 -3.79 2.36 7.04
CA SER A 184 -4.60 2.26 5.82
C SER A 184 -5.52 1.03 5.88
N LYS A 185 -4.97 -0.14 6.23
CA LYS A 185 -5.75 -1.38 6.41
C LYS A 185 -6.81 -1.24 7.52
N GLU A 186 -6.42 -0.76 8.69
CA GLU A 186 -7.29 -0.63 9.87
C GLU A 186 -8.43 0.36 9.64
N ARG A 187 -8.17 1.48 8.96
CA ARG A 187 -9.16 2.54 8.71
C ARG A 187 -10.05 2.31 7.50
N LEU A 188 -9.52 1.75 6.40
CA LEU A 188 -10.34 1.49 5.21
C LEU A 188 -11.17 0.21 5.36
N GLY A 189 -10.71 -0.77 6.15
CA GLY A 189 -11.44 -2.00 6.44
C GLY A 189 -11.63 -2.92 5.23
N ILE A 190 -10.89 -2.71 4.14
CA ILE A 190 -11.04 -3.48 2.90
C ILE A 190 -10.21 -4.77 2.99
N LEU A 191 -10.86 -5.92 2.82
CA LEU A 191 -10.17 -7.20 2.71
C LEU A 191 -9.28 -7.22 1.47
N THR A 192 -7.98 -7.28 1.70
CA THR A 192 -6.95 -7.18 0.67
C THR A 192 -6.11 -8.43 0.67
N ARG A 193 -5.87 -9.02 -0.51
CA ARG A 193 -4.95 -10.16 -0.64
C ARG A 193 -3.52 -9.67 -0.45
N GLN A 194 -2.73 -10.41 0.32
CA GLN A 194 -1.34 -10.03 0.60
C GLN A 194 -0.53 -9.80 -0.68
N ARG A 195 -0.67 -10.68 -1.67
CA ARG A 195 0.04 -10.60 -2.95
C ARG A 195 -0.31 -9.33 -3.73
N ASP A 196 -1.58 -8.95 -3.74
CA ASP A 196 -2.03 -7.77 -4.50
C ASP A 196 -1.43 -6.52 -3.84
N ALA A 197 -1.52 -6.41 -2.52
CA ALA A 197 -0.95 -5.31 -1.76
C ALA A 197 0.58 -5.20 -1.90
N GLU A 198 1.30 -6.32 -1.87
CA GLU A 198 2.75 -6.35 -2.13
C GLU A 198 3.08 -5.97 -3.58
N SER A 199 2.23 -6.31 -4.55
CA SER A 199 2.43 -5.93 -5.96
C SER A 199 2.24 -4.43 -6.16
N TRP A 200 1.25 -3.82 -5.49
CA TRP A 200 1.04 -2.37 -5.49
C TRP A 200 2.24 -1.65 -4.86
N LEU A 201 2.71 -2.14 -3.71
CA LEU A 201 3.88 -1.60 -3.02
C LEU A 201 5.14 -1.72 -3.90
N PHE A 202 5.37 -2.88 -4.51
CA PHE A 202 6.49 -3.10 -5.43
C PHE A 202 6.47 -2.18 -6.64
N LEU A 203 5.30 -2.00 -7.27
CA LEU A 203 5.21 -1.10 -8.41
C LEU A 203 5.44 0.36 -8.01
N GLY A 204 5.08 0.76 -6.80
CA GLY A 204 5.47 2.03 -6.21
C GLY A 204 6.98 2.20 -6.09
N MET A 205 7.69 1.17 -5.62
CA MET A 205 9.16 1.17 -5.60
C MET A 205 9.74 1.32 -7.01
N MET A 206 9.19 0.58 -7.98
CA MET A 206 9.64 0.62 -9.36
C MET A 206 9.33 1.94 -10.08
N ALA A 207 8.30 2.69 -9.65
CA ALA A 207 8.03 4.04 -10.14
C ALA A 207 9.18 5.02 -9.82
N GLY A 208 10.04 4.70 -8.86
CA GLY A 208 11.28 5.44 -8.59
C GLY A 208 12.25 5.44 -9.77
N PHE A 209 12.35 4.35 -10.54
CA PHE A 209 13.27 4.29 -11.68
C PHE A 209 12.95 5.32 -12.78
N PRO A 210 11.77 5.35 -13.41
CA PRO A 210 11.46 6.35 -14.42
C PRO A 210 11.45 7.77 -13.85
N ALA A 211 11.11 7.95 -12.57
CA ALA A 211 11.20 9.26 -11.92
C ALA A 211 12.65 9.77 -11.80
N ILE A 212 13.59 8.90 -11.40
CA ILE A 212 15.03 9.24 -11.41
C ILE A 212 15.48 9.59 -12.82
N VAL A 213 15.05 8.83 -13.84
CA VAL A 213 15.43 9.14 -15.23
C VAL A 213 14.92 10.53 -15.65
N ILE A 214 13.68 10.88 -15.29
CA ILE A 214 13.11 12.20 -15.56
C ILE A 214 13.91 13.29 -14.84
N ASN A 215 14.13 13.13 -13.54
CA ASN A 215 14.75 14.15 -12.69
C ASN A 215 16.23 14.36 -13.01
N SER A 216 16.97 13.28 -13.27
CA SER A 216 18.43 13.32 -13.47
C SER A 216 18.86 13.60 -14.90
N PHE A 217 18.05 13.25 -15.91
CA PHE A 217 18.46 13.36 -17.32
C PHE A 217 17.49 14.19 -18.16
N ALA A 218 16.19 13.92 -18.11
CA ALA A 218 15.23 14.62 -18.96
C ALA A 218 15.06 16.09 -18.54
N PHE A 219 14.98 16.36 -17.25
CA PHE A 219 14.73 17.71 -16.73
C PHE A 219 15.88 18.68 -17.00
N PRO A 220 17.17 18.35 -16.75
CA PRO A 220 18.28 19.22 -17.14
C PRO A 220 18.31 19.53 -18.63
N LEU A 221 17.97 18.56 -19.50
CA LEU A 221 17.88 18.78 -20.94
C LEU A 221 16.75 19.76 -21.29
N ILE A 222 15.56 19.58 -20.72
CA ILE A 222 14.42 20.49 -20.91
C ILE A 222 14.77 21.89 -20.40
N ALA A 223 15.39 22.00 -19.22
CA ALA A 223 15.81 23.27 -18.63
C ALA A 223 16.82 24.00 -19.53
N SER A 224 17.79 23.28 -20.09
CA SER A 224 18.75 23.83 -21.06
C SER A 224 18.07 24.37 -22.32
N ILE A 225 17.10 23.62 -22.88
CA ILE A 225 16.33 24.05 -24.07
C ILE A 225 15.50 25.31 -23.77
N LEU A 226 14.97 25.42 -22.55
CA LEU A 226 14.20 26.59 -22.10
C LEU A 226 15.08 27.80 -21.73
N GLY A 227 16.41 27.68 -21.83
CA GLY A 227 17.35 28.76 -21.56
C GLY A 227 17.71 28.96 -20.09
N PHE A 228 17.44 27.97 -19.23
CA PHE A 228 17.95 28.00 -17.86
C PHE A 228 19.45 27.71 -17.82
N ASP A 229 20.16 28.38 -16.92
CA ASP A 229 21.58 28.11 -16.67
C ASP A 229 21.75 26.79 -15.92
N VAL A 230 22.07 25.74 -16.68
CA VAL A 230 22.33 24.40 -16.14
C VAL A 230 23.71 24.26 -15.49
N SER A 231 24.58 25.26 -15.60
CA SER A 231 25.90 25.25 -14.94
C SER A 231 25.80 25.56 -13.44
N ASN A 232 24.75 26.26 -13.02
CA ASN A 232 24.47 26.50 -11.61
C ASN A 232 23.85 25.25 -10.97
N GLN A 233 24.71 24.38 -10.43
CA GLN A 233 24.31 23.10 -9.84
C GLN A 233 23.33 23.27 -8.67
N GLU A 234 23.50 24.29 -7.82
CA GLU A 234 22.58 24.53 -6.69
C GLU A 234 21.18 24.93 -7.19
N ALA A 235 21.11 25.84 -8.15
CA ALA A 235 19.83 26.24 -8.75
C ALA A 235 19.16 25.05 -9.45
N MET A 236 19.92 24.19 -10.13
CA MET A 236 19.40 22.98 -10.77
C MET A 236 18.89 21.95 -9.76
N LEU A 237 19.60 21.73 -8.64
CA LEU A 237 19.13 20.86 -7.57
C LEU A 237 17.82 21.38 -6.96
N ASN A 238 17.72 22.68 -6.70
CA ASN A 238 16.52 23.31 -6.17
C ASN A 238 15.35 23.22 -7.16
N LEU A 239 15.55 23.53 -8.44
CA LEU A 239 14.52 23.41 -9.46
C LEU A 239 14.07 21.96 -9.67
N THR A 240 15.01 21.01 -9.59
CA THR A 240 14.69 19.59 -9.67
C THR A 240 13.84 19.17 -8.48
N ALA A 241 14.21 19.54 -7.25
CA ALA A 241 13.47 19.19 -6.04
C ALA A 241 12.06 19.80 -6.00
N VAL A 242 11.90 21.05 -6.44
CA VAL A 242 10.63 21.79 -6.30
C VAL A 242 9.67 21.58 -7.48
N ILE A 243 10.20 21.35 -8.69
CA ILE A 243 9.39 21.28 -9.91
C ILE A 243 9.46 19.88 -10.52
N SER A 244 10.65 19.41 -10.87
CA SER A 244 10.80 18.15 -11.61
C SER A 244 10.33 16.95 -10.79
N ALA A 245 10.80 16.83 -9.55
CA ALA A 245 10.52 15.71 -8.68
C ALA A 245 9.01 15.56 -8.43
N PRO A 246 8.27 16.60 -7.99
CA PRO A 246 6.83 16.51 -7.85
C PRO A 246 6.11 16.11 -9.13
N ILE A 247 6.45 16.71 -10.28
CA ILE A 247 5.78 16.39 -11.54
C ILE A 247 6.10 14.96 -11.99
N GLY A 248 7.39 14.63 -12.10
CA GLY A 248 7.86 13.34 -12.59
C GLY A 248 7.45 12.18 -11.69
N GLU A 249 7.53 12.35 -10.37
CA GLU A 249 7.20 11.29 -9.41
C GLU A 249 5.71 11.05 -9.31
N GLU A 250 4.88 12.09 -9.23
CA GLU A 250 3.42 11.89 -9.16
C GLU A 250 2.86 11.33 -10.47
N ILE A 251 3.42 11.69 -11.63
CA ILE A 251 3.04 11.07 -12.91
C ILE A 251 3.45 9.59 -12.94
N CYS A 252 4.70 9.26 -12.60
CA CYS A 252 5.17 7.87 -12.59
C CYS A 252 4.37 6.99 -11.62
N LYS A 253 4.06 7.51 -10.43
CA LYS A 253 3.21 6.81 -9.46
C LYS A 253 1.76 6.71 -9.94
N GLY A 254 1.20 7.75 -10.56
CA GLY A 254 -0.13 7.70 -11.15
C GLY A 254 -0.25 6.62 -12.23
N LEU A 255 0.77 6.49 -13.09
CA LEU A 255 0.85 5.41 -14.09
C LEU A 255 0.94 4.03 -13.44
N ALA A 256 1.72 3.89 -12.35
CA ALA A 256 1.76 2.66 -11.57
C ALA A 256 0.37 2.29 -11.02
N VAL A 257 -0.38 3.26 -10.50
CA VAL A 257 -1.76 3.02 -10.03
C VAL A 257 -2.68 2.61 -11.18
N ALA A 258 -2.58 3.25 -12.34
CA ALA A 258 -3.42 2.97 -13.51
C ALA A 258 -3.27 1.51 -14.01
N LEU A 259 -2.10 0.88 -13.83
CA LEU A 259 -1.90 -0.54 -14.18
C LEU A 259 -2.80 -1.49 -13.36
N PHE A 260 -3.30 -1.05 -12.21
CA PHE A 260 -4.23 -1.80 -11.36
C PHE A 260 -5.68 -1.34 -11.47
N MET A 261 -6.04 -0.51 -12.45
CA MET A 261 -7.42 -0.03 -12.66
C MET A 261 -8.43 -1.17 -12.76
N HIS A 262 -8.05 -2.31 -13.35
CA HIS A 262 -8.91 -3.51 -13.46
C HIS A 262 -9.27 -4.16 -12.11
N GLN A 263 -8.60 -3.80 -11.02
CA GLN A 263 -8.85 -4.32 -9.66
C GLN A 263 -9.70 -3.37 -8.83
N MET A 264 -10.07 -2.21 -9.39
CA MET A 264 -10.81 -1.16 -8.71
C MET A 264 -12.30 -1.31 -9.02
N ASP A 265 -13.10 -1.29 -7.96
CA ASP A 265 -14.56 -1.31 -7.99
C ASP A 265 -15.16 0.04 -7.55
N GLY A 266 -14.32 1.02 -7.20
CA GLY A 266 -14.74 2.37 -6.83
C GLY A 266 -13.60 3.23 -6.28
N GLY A 267 -13.91 4.47 -5.91
CA GLY A 267 -12.94 5.45 -5.42
C GLY A 267 -12.17 4.96 -4.20
N LYS A 268 -12.87 4.38 -3.22
CA LYS A 268 -12.27 3.78 -2.02
C LYS A 268 -11.20 2.73 -2.29
N ARG A 269 -11.43 1.79 -3.22
CA ARG A 269 -10.42 0.78 -3.59
C ARG A 269 -9.27 1.41 -4.38
N GLY A 270 -9.57 2.34 -5.28
CA GLY A 270 -8.56 3.12 -5.99
C GLY A 270 -7.64 3.91 -5.04
N PHE A 271 -8.20 4.56 -4.02
CA PHE A 271 -7.45 5.25 -2.98
C PHE A 271 -6.53 4.31 -2.22
N GLN A 272 -7.00 3.12 -1.84
CA GLN A 272 -6.16 2.12 -1.16
C GLN A 272 -4.95 1.70 -2.00
N ILE A 273 -5.17 1.45 -3.30
CA ILE A 273 -4.10 1.08 -4.23
C ILE A 273 -3.13 2.26 -4.37
N GLY A 274 -3.63 3.47 -4.62
CA GLY A 274 -2.82 4.69 -4.69
C GLY A 274 -1.99 4.93 -3.44
N PHE A 275 -2.60 4.81 -2.26
CA PHE A 275 -1.94 4.93 -0.98
C PHE A 275 -0.79 3.93 -0.84
N THR A 276 -1.03 2.67 -1.23
CA THR A 276 -0.01 1.61 -1.16
C THR A 276 1.12 1.83 -2.17
N VAL A 277 0.83 2.28 -3.39
CA VAL A 277 1.84 2.66 -4.39
C VAL A 277 2.69 3.82 -3.87
N GLY A 278 2.07 4.84 -3.28
CA GLY A 278 2.78 5.97 -2.67
C GLY A 278 3.72 5.55 -1.54
N LEU A 279 3.29 4.62 -0.67
CA LEU A 279 4.16 4.02 0.36
C LEU A 279 5.33 3.25 -0.24
N GLY A 280 5.12 2.56 -1.36
CA GLY A 280 6.17 1.84 -2.08
C GLY A 280 7.27 2.76 -2.58
N PHE A 281 6.88 3.89 -3.18
CA PHE A 281 7.83 4.92 -3.60
C PHE A 281 8.58 5.50 -2.41
N ALA A 282 7.84 5.84 -1.35
CA ALA A 282 8.40 6.38 -0.12
C ALA A 282 9.42 5.43 0.53
N LEU A 283 9.29 4.10 0.40
CA LEU A 283 10.27 3.14 0.92
C LEU A 283 11.66 3.30 0.28
N ILE A 284 11.72 3.39 -1.05
CA ILE A 284 12.98 3.54 -1.79
C ILE A 284 13.63 4.89 -1.48
N GLU A 285 12.82 5.94 -1.49
CA GLU A 285 13.31 7.29 -1.19
C GLU A 285 13.79 7.37 0.27
N ASN A 286 13.02 6.83 1.22
CA ASN A 286 13.37 6.84 2.64
C ASN A 286 14.64 6.05 2.95
N LEU A 287 14.90 4.97 2.20
CA LEU A 287 16.15 4.23 2.30
C LEU A 287 17.36 5.13 2.00
N GLN A 288 17.30 5.95 0.93
CA GLN A 288 18.39 6.87 0.57
C GLN A 288 18.57 7.97 1.62
N TYR A 289 17.48 8.65 2.00
CA TYR A 289 17.54 9.73 2.99
C TYR A 289 18.11 9.26 4.34
N ILE A 290 17.70 8.09 4.81
CA ILE A 290 18.15 7.59 6.10
C ILE A 290 19.60 7.12 6.01
N LEU A 291 20.02 6.52 4.90
CA LEU A 291 21.43 6.15 4.70
C LEU A 291 22.34 7.38 4.79
N LEU A 292 21.99 8.47 4.08
CA LEU A 292 22.74 9.72 4.07
C LEU A 292 22.69 10.44 5.43
N SER A 293 21.58 10.32 6.17
CA SER A 293 21.41 11.01 7.45
C SER A 293 22.42 10.60 8.54
N PHE A 294 23.05 9.43 8.40
CA PHE A 294 24.11 8.99 9.31
C PHE A 294 25.39 9.82 9.21
N GLU A 295 25.59 10.60 8.14
CA GLU A 295 26.69 11.56 8.03
C GLU A 295 26.61 12.64 9.13
N ALA A 296 25.40 13.02 9.52
CA ALA A 296 25.13 13.90 10.66
C ALA A 296 24.95 13.13 11.99
N GLY A 297 25.45 11.88 12.04
CA GLY A 297 25.40 11.00 13.20
C GLY A 297 23.98 10.56 13.61
N PHE A 298 23.85 10.08 14.84
CA PHE A 298 22.57 9.62 15.39
C PHE A 298 21.54 10.76 15.58
N THR A 299 22.00 12.02 15.57
CA THR A 299 21.11 13.20 15.61
C THR A 299 20.47 13.42 14.25
N GLY A 300 21.28 13.43 13.19
CA GLY A 300 20.80 13.51 11.80
C GLY A 300 19.85 12.36 11.47
N PHE A 301 20.22 11.14 11.86
CA PHE A 301 19.35 9.97 11.74
C PHE A 301 18.00 10.18 12.45
N ALA A 302 18.01 10.53 13.75
CA ALA A 302 16.78 10.67 14.52
C ALA A 302 15.83 11.72 13.92
N LEU A 303 16.36 12.88 13.54
CA LEU A 303 15.58 13.97 12.97
C LEU A 303 15.02 13.59 11.58
N THR A 304 15.84 12.98 10.74
CA THR A 304 15.44 12.56 9.38
C THR A 304 14.36 11.49 9.45
N VAL A 305 14.58 10.44 10.25
CA VAL A 305 13.61 9.35 10.45
C VAL A 305 12.31 9.87 11.06
N LEU A 306 12.38 10.82 12.00
CA LEU A 306 11.19 11.45 12.59
C LEU A 306 10.40 12.22 11.54
N ILE A 307 11.02 13.21 10.89
CA ILE A 307 10.35 14.10 9.92
C ILE A 307 9.77 13.30 8.76
N ARG A 308 10.51 12.32 8.22
CA ARG A 308 10.01 11.48 7.13
C ARG A 308 8.90 10.54 7.62
N GLY A 309 9.09 9.94 8.80
CA GLY A 309 8.17 8.99 9.42
C GLY A 309 6.75 9.52 9.58
N ILE A 310 6.59 10.75 10.07
CA ILE A 310 5.29 11.36 10.34
C ILE A 310 4.86 12.40 9.29
N GLY A 311 5.77 12.75 8.36
CA GLY A 311 5.58 13.84 7.41
C GLY A 311 5.58 13.39 5.95
N SER A 312 6.75 13.23 5.33
CA SER A 312 6.83 12.97 3.89
C SER A 312 6.28 11.59 3.49
N ILE A 313 6.47 10.55 4.32
CA ILE A 313 5.94 9.20 4.04
C ILE A 313 4.41 9.18 3.93
N PRO A 314 3.64 9.69 4.91
CA PRO A 314 2.20 9.84 4.72
C PRO A 314 1.87 10.81 3.59
N GLY A 315 2.66 11.86 3.37
CA GLY A 315 2.53 12.76 2.22
C GLY A 315 2.44 12.01 0.90
N HIS A 316 3.46 11.21 0.56
CA HIS A 316 3.46 10.41 -0.68
C HIS A 316 2.28 9.46 -0.78
N ALA A 317 1.88 8.85 0.34
CA ALA A 317 0.73 7.96 0.38
C ALA A 317 -0.58 8.71 0.09
N PHE A 318 -0.79 9.89 0.69
CA PHE A 318 -1.98 10.70 0.45
C PHE A 318 -2.01 11.30 -0.97
N TRP A 319 -0.92 11.90 -1.46
CA TRP A 319 -0.86 12.49 -2.81
C TRP A 319 -1.15 11.44 -3.88
N THR A 320 -0.50 10.27 -3.80
CA THR A 320 -0.76 9.17 -4.73
C THR A 320 -2.15 8.57 -4.53
N GLY A 321 -2.64 8.56 -3.29
CA GLY A 321 -4.00 8.16 -2.92
C GLY A 321 -5.08 9.01 -3.59
N LEU A 322 -4.87 10.33 -3.74
CA LEU A 322 -5.79 11.23 -4.47
C LEU A 322 -5.93 10.78 -5.92
N THR A 323 -4.81 10.59 -6.62
CA THR A 323 -4.80 10.11 -8.01
C THR A 323 -5.44 8.74 -8.12
N GLY A 324 -5.16 7.85 -7.16
CA GLY A 324 -5.77 6.52 -7.12
C GLY A 324 -7.28 6.55 -6.90
N TYR A 325 -7.78 7.46 -6.05
CA TYR A 325 -9.21 7.65 -5.85
C TYR A 325 -9.91 8.01 -7.16
N ALA A 326 -9.40 9.02 -7.88
CA ALA A 326 -9.95 9.45 -9.16
C ALA A 326 -9.96 8.33 -10.22
N ILE A 327 -8.86 7.56 -10.33
CA ILE A 327 -8.78 6.40 -11.23
C ILE A 327 -9.79 5.33 -10.81
N GLY A 328 -9.96 5.07 -9.51
CA GLY A 328 -10.89 4.10 -8.98
C GLY A 328 -12.36 4.49 -9.19
N SER A 329 -12.70 5.76 -9.03
CA SER A 329 -14.05 6.28 -9.32
C SER A 329 -14.39 6.07 -10.80
N LEU A 330 -13.49 6.42 -11.72
CA LEU A 330 -13.67 6.18 -13.14
C LEU A 330 -13.82 4.67 -13.46
N ALA A 331 -13.03 3.82 -12.81
CA ALA A 331 -13.12 2.37 -12.99
C ALA A 331 -14.47 1.81 -12.52
N GLY A 332 -14.96 2.29 -11.36
CA GLY A 332 -16.27 1.95 -10.82
C GLY A 332 -17.41 2.35 -11.76
N GLU A 333 -17.41 3.61 -12.23
CA GLU A 333 -18.42 4.13 -13.17
C GLU A 333 -18.49 3.30 -14.47
N ARG A 334 -17.33 2.92 -15.03
CA ARG A 334 -17.27 2.08 -16.24
C ARG A 334 -17.85 0.68 -16.02
N ARG A 335 -17.66 0.14 -14.83
CA ARG A 335 -18.17 -1.19 -14.48
C ARG A 335 -19.69 -1.17 -14.31
N GLU A 336 -20.22 -0.16 -13.64
CA GLU A 336 -21.66 0.07 -13.51
C GLU A 336 -22.33 0.29 -14.88
N ALA A 337 -21.68 1.05 -15.77
CA ALA A 337 -22.16 1.26 -17.13
C ALA A 337 -22.19 -0.07 -17.95
N GLY A 338 -21.15 -0.90 -17.81
CA GLY A 338 -21.10 -2.21 -18.47
C GLY A 338 -22.11 -3.23 -17.93
N GLU A 339 -22.37 -3.23 -16.62
CA GLU A 339 -23.41 -4.07 -16.00
C GLU A 339 -24.82 -3.63 -16.44
N SER A 340 -25.03 -2.34 -16.77
CA SER A 340 -26.32 -1.82 -17.27
C SER A 340 -26.66 -2.17 -18.73
N GLU A 341 -25.68 -2.63 -19.53
CA GLU A 341 -25.89 -3.03 -20.93
C GLU A 341 -26.19 -4.53 -21.08
N ASP A 342 -25.65 -5.40 -20.23
CA ASP A 342 -25.83 -6.86 -20.31
C ASP A 342 -26.97 -7.40 -19.42
N GLU A 343 -27.55 -6.59 -18.52
CA GLU A 343 -28.50 -7.05 -17.50
C GLU A 343 -29.79 -6.20 -17.38
N LYS A 344 -30.25 -5.58 -18.47
CA LYS A 344 -31.65 -5.11 -18.50
C LYS A 344 -32.57 -6.32 -18.69
N PRO A 345 -33.48 -6.64 -17.75
CA PRO A 345 -34.56 -7.57 -18.06
C PRO A 345 -35.37 -6.97 -19.20
N ASP A 346 -35.71 -7.77 -20.21
CA ASP A 346 -36.53 -7.37 -21.36
C ASP A 346 -37.93 -6.84 -20.96
N ASP A 347 -38.30 -6.94 -19.68
CA ASP A 347 -39.60 -6.51 -19.15
C ASP A 347 -39.48 -5.87 -17.74
N PRO A 348 -39.81 -4.56 -17.58
CA PRO A 348 -39.82 -3.87 -16.29
C PRO A 348 -40.92 -4.34 -15.32
N SER A 349 -41.75 -5.32 -15.69
CA SER A 349 -42.81 -5.89 -14.83
C SER A 349 -42.41 -7.17 -14.07
N GLN A 350 -41.20 -7.72 -14.30
CA GLN A 350 -40.76 -8.90 -13.55
C GLN A 350 -40.31 -8.55 -12.13
N THR A 351 -41.25 -8.65 -11.19
CA THR A 351 -40.98 -8.61 -9.75
C THR A 351 -40.68 -10.04 -9.28
N TRP A 352 -39.52 -10.26 -8.65
CA TRP A 352 -39.17 -11.57 -8.08
C TRP A 352 -40.05 -11.85 -6.86
N LEU A 353 -40.95 -12.84 -6.99
CA LEU A 353 -41.85 -13.30 -5.94
C LEU A 353 -41.29 -14.60 -5.35
N LEU A 354 -41.07 -14.63 -4.03
CA LEU A 354 -40.56 -15.81 -3.34
C LEU A 354 -41.72 -16.74 -2.96
N PHE A 355 -41.65 -18.01 -3.33
CA PHE A 355 -42.64 -19.02 -2.97
C PHE A 355 -42.06 -20.03 -1.98
N ASP A 356 -42.86 -20.43 -0.99
CA ASP A 356 -42.50 -21.52 -0.07
C ASP A 356 -42.47 -22.86 -0.84
N PRO A 357 -41.34 -23.59 -0.85
CA PRO A 357 -41.19 -24.84 -1.59
C PRO A 357 -42.15 -25.96 -1.19
N ASN A 358 -42.68 -25.92 0.04
CA ASN A 358 -43.56 -26.97 0.56
C ASN A 358 -45.05 -26.62 0.41
N THR A 359 -45.40 -25.33 0.34
CA THR A 359 -46.80 -24.87 0.35
C THR A 359 -47.22 -24.12 -0.92
N GLY A 360 -46.26 -23.64 -1.73
CA GLY A 360 -46.51 -22.93 -2.98
C GLY A 360 -47.13 -21.54 -2.82
N GLN A 361 -47.20 -21.00 -1.59
CA GLN A 361 -47.69 -19.65 -1.34
C GLN A 361 -46.56 -18.61 -1.38
N GLU A 362 -46.92 -17.41 -1.81
CA GLU A 362 -46.01 -16.26 -1.89
C GLU A 362 -45.67 -15.72 -0.50
N ILE A 363 -44.38 -15.54 -0.22
CA ILE A 363 -43.86 -15.06 1.07
C ILE A 363 -43.63 -13.55 0.98
N HIS A 364 -44.51 -12.75 1.57
CA HIS A 364 -44.25 -11.32 1.79
C HIS A 364 -43.34 -11.13 3.01
N PRO A 365 -42.20 -10.42 2.90
CA PRO A 365 -41.34 -10.14 4.04
C PRO A 365 -42.09 -9.24 5.03
N ARG A 366 -42.55 -9.80 6.15
CA ARG A 366 -43.06 -9.03 7.28
C ARG A 366 -42.10 -9.17 8.48
N GLU A 367 -41.88 -8.04 9.12
CA GLU A 367 -40.95 -7.75 10.22
C GLU A 367 -40.70 -8.92 11.16
N VAL A 368 -39.42 -9.29 11.28
CA VAL A 368 -38.95 -10.35 12.16
C VAL A 368 -38.82 -9.80 13.59
N THR A 369 -39.74 -10.18 14.47
CA THR A 369 -39.51 -10.15 15.92
C THR A 369 -38.73 -11.41 16.30
N PRO A 370 -37.62 -11.33 17.06
CA PRO A 370 -36.81 -12.50 17.36
C PRO A 370 -37.47 -13.34 18.46
N THR A 371 -37.62 -14.64 18.24
CA THR A 371 -37.85 -15.59 19.33
C THR A 371 -37.04 -16.87 19.09
N GLU A 372 -36.62 -17.44 20.21
CA GLU A 372 -35.46 -18.27 20.47
C GLU A 372 -35.49 -19.72 19.93
N SER A 373 -34.26 -20.26 19.79
CA SER A 373 -33.85 -21.67 20.00
C SER A 373 -34.28 -22.70 18.93
N THR A 374 -33.47 -23.69 18.50
CA THR A 374 -32.40 -24.42 19.19
C THR A 374 -31.60 -25.30 18.20
N THR A 375 -30.27 -25.28 18.34
CA THR A 375 -29.29 -26.40 18.22
C THR A 375 -29.31 -27.37 17.03
N LEU A 376 -28.22 -27.37 16.26
CA LEU A 376 -27.16 -28.42 16.27
C LEU A 376 -26.14 -28.11 15.16
N THR A 377 -25.14 -27.27 15.46
CA THR A 377 -24.05 -27.01 14.51
C THR A 377 -22.72 -27.29 15.19
N SER A 378 -21.92 -28.07 14.47
CA SER A 378 -20.67 -28.69 14.91
C SER A 378 -19.70 -27.70 15.56
N THR A 379 -18.88 -28.23 16.47
CA THR A 379 -17.76 -27.54 17.14
C THR A 379 -16.77 -26.87 16.17
N PHE A 380 -16.82 -27.22 14.88
CA PHE A 380 -16.09 -26.56 13.79
C PHE A 380 -16.70 -25.21 13.39
N HIS A 381 -18.04 -25.11 13.33
CA HIS A 381 -18.73 -23.84 13.11
C HIS A 381 -18.52 -22.88 14.28
N GLN A 382 -18.58 -23.37 15.52
CA GLN A 382 -18.28 -22.53 16.69
C GLN A 382 -16.84 -22.00 16.71
N THR A 383 -15.85 -22.77 16.24
CA THR A 383 -14.45 -22.32 16.20
C THR A 383 -14.13 -21.45 14.99
N LEU A 384 -14.82 -21.64 13.87
CA LEU A 384 -14.72 -20.79 12.69
C LEU A 384 -15.46 -19.47 12.90
N GLU A 385 -16.69 -19.49 13.42
CA GLU A 385 -17.47 -18.30 13.76
C GLU A 385 -16.83 -17.51 14.89
N ALA A 386 -16.34 -18.16 15.95
CA ALA A 386 -15.61 -17.46 17.00
C ALA A 386 -14.29 -16.85 16.48
N ARG A 387 -13.65 -17.45 15.46
CA ARG A 387 -12.42 -16.88 14.86
C ARG A 387 -12.70 -15.84 13.78
N VAL A 388 -13.78 -15.96 13.02
CA VAL A 388 -14.27 -14.94 12.09
C VAL A 388 -14.76 -13.72 12.89
N GLN A 389 -15.36 -13.92 14.06
CA GLN A 389 -15.66 -12.85 15.03
C GLN A 389 -14.39 -12.29 15.70
N GLN A 390 -13.31 -13.07 15.82
CA GLN A 390 -11.99 -12.56 16.25
C GLN A 390 -11.22 -11.82 15.14
N ILE A 391 -11.64 -11.93 13.87
CA ILE A 391 -11.42 -10.85 12.92
C ILE A 391 -12.38 -9.75 13.37
N ALA A 392 -11.99 -9.05 14.44
CA ALA A 392 -12.63 -7.83 14.85
C ALA A 392 -12.45 -6.87 13.68
N ILE A 393 -13.44 -6.83 12.78
CA ILE A 393 -13.70 -5.65 11.98
C ILE A 393 -13.85 -4.57 13.05
N PRO A 394 -12.90 -3.63 13.15
CA PRO A 394 -12.96 -2.62 14.19
C PRO A 394 -14.33 -1.97 14.07
N LYS A 395 -15.07 -1.93 15.18
CA LYS A 395 -16.35 -1.22 15.26
C LYS A 395 -16.03 0.21 14.79
N MET A 396 -16.44 0.54 13.56
CA MET A 396 -16.22 1.87 13.01
C MET A 396 -16.99 2.82 13.91
N GLU A 397 -16.25 3.62 14.67
CA GLU A 397 -16.82 4.77 15.35
C GLU A 397 -17.46 5.64 14.26
N GLU A 398 -18.77 5.86 14.34
CA GLU A 398 -19.52 6.66 13.38
C GLU A 398 -19.10 8.13 13.49
N ILE A 399 -17.99 8.47 12.84
CA ILE A 399 -17.52 9.83 12.78
C ILE A 399 -17.88 10.35 11.38
N THR A 400 -19.06 10.97 11.29
CA THR A 400 -19.50 11.68 10.10
C THR A 400 -18.63 12.91 9.87
N GLY A 401 -18.09 13.07 8.65
CA GLY A 401 -17.38 14.28 8.24
C GLY A 401 -15.96 14.00 7.76
N GLY A 402 -15.70 14.31 6.50
CA GLY A 402 -14.41 14.21 5.85
C GLY A 402 -14.39 14.93 4.50
N ILE A 403 -13.20 15.13 3.94
CA ILE A 403 -13.01 15.78 2.64
C ILE A 403 -13.00 14.67 1.59
N ARG A 404 -13.91 14.75 0.62
CA ARG A 404 -13.91 13.82 -0.51
C ARG A 404 -12.74 14.17 -1.45
N PRO A 405 -11.91 13.20 -1.85
CA PRO A 405 -10.90 13.44 -2.87
C PRO A 405 -11.57 13.83 -4.20
N PRO A 406 -10.88 14.61 -5.06
CA PRO A 406 -11.39 14.92 -6.39
C PRO A 406 -11.55 13.65 -7.23
N SER A 407 -12.66 13.51 -7.95
CA SER A 407 -12.92 12.39 -8.85
C SER A 407 -12.29 12.54 -10.23
N SER A 408 -11.93 13.76 -10.64
CA SER A 408 -11.21 14.02 -11.88
C SER A 408 -9.73 13.69 -11.73
N ILE A 409 -9.22 12.81 -12.61
CA ILE A 409 -7.81 12.38 -12.61
C ILE A 409 -6.88 13.59 -12.74
N GLY A 410 -7.19 14.55 -13.62
CA GLY A 410 -6.35 15.74 -13.83
C GLY A 410 -6.28 16.62 -12.59
N ILE A 411 -7.42 16.86 -11.92
CA ILE A 411 -7.46 17.66 -10.67
C ILE A 411 -6.74 16.92 -9.54
N ALA A 412 -6.96 15.60 -9.41
CA ALA A 412 -6.31 14.79 -8.40
C ALA A 412 -4.78 14.80 -8.54
N LEU A 413 -4.28 14.59 -9.77
CA LEU A 413 -2.86 14.64 -10.07
C LEU A 413 -2.27 16.03 -9.83
N MET A 414 -2.98 17.09 -10.23
CA MET A 414 -2.53 18.46 -9.97
C MET A 414 -2.42 18.74 -8.46
N CYS A 415 -3.42 18.33 -7.67
CA CYS A 415 -3.36 18.45 -6.21
C CYS A 415 -2.19 17.66 -5.60
N ALA A 416 -1.92 16.46 -6.13
CA ALA A 416 -0.78 15.64 -5.72
C ALA A 416 0.56 16.35 -6.00
N ILE A 417 0.74 16.85 -7.23
CA ILE A 417 1.95 17.58 -7.64
C ILE A 417 2.14 18.84 -6.81
N LEU A 418 1.09 19.63 -6.59
CA LEU A 418 1.16 20.86 -5.81
C LEU A 418 1.44 20.57 -4.33
N GLY A 419 0.83 19.54 -3.75
CA GLY A 419 1.07 19.14 -2.37
C GLY A 419 2.51 18.67 -2.15
N HIS A 420 3.05 17.87 -3.07
CA HIS A 420 4.43 17.43 -3.05
C HIS A 420 5.41 18.59 -3.29
N GLY A 421 5.14 19.43 -4.29
CA GLY A 421 5.94 20.63 -4.58
C GLY A 421 5.93 21.63 -3.42
N LEU A 422 4.83 21.76 -2.68
CA LEU A 422 4.79 22.57 -1.46
C LEU A 422 5.70 21.99 -0.37
N TRP A 423 5.72 20.67 -0.19
CA TRP A 423 6.62 20.01 0.76
C TRP A 423 8.09 20.28 0.44
N ASN A 424 8.50 20.02 -0.80
CA ASN A 424 9.88 20.22 -1.25
C ASN A 424 10.26 21.70 -1.31
N GLY A 425 9.36 22.53 -1.84
CA GLY A 425 9.51 23.98 -1.92
C GLY A 425 9.71 24.62 -0.56
N THR A 426 8.98 24.19 0.46
CA THR A 426 9.17 24.70 1.82
C THR A 426 10.55 24.35 2.38
N ALA A 427 11.03 23.12 2.13
CA ALA A 427 12.35 22.69 2.59
C ALA A 427 13.50 23.49 1.94
N VAL A 428 13.32 23.95 0.69
CA VAL A 428 14.30 24.76 -0.04
C VAL A 428 14.16 26.25 0.29
N PHE A 429 12.96 26.83 0.13
CA PHE A 429 12.79 28.28 0.17
C PHE A 429 12.85 28.88 1.57
N VAL A 430 12.38 28.18 2.60
CA VAL A 430 12.38 28.72 3.98
C VAL A 430 13.79 29.09 4.45
N PRO A 431 14.80 28.19 4.42
CA PRO A 431 16.14 28.58 4.83
C PRO A 431 16.75 29.64 3.90
N THR A 432 16.53 29.55 2.58
CA THR A 432 17.04 30.52 1.61
C THR A 432 16.50 31.93 1.87
N ILE A 433 15.20 32.08 2.11
CA ILE A 433 14.56 33.38 2.39
C ILE A 433 15.13 33.98 3.68
N VAL A 434 15.25 33.19 4.75
CA VAL A 434 15.77 33.69 6.03
C VAL A 434 17.20 34.20 5.90
N LEU A 435 18.06 33.46 5.20
CA LEU A 435 19.44 33.87 4.95
C LEU A 435 19.50 35.12 4.05
N HIS A 436 18.66 35.19 3.02
CA HIS A 436 18.62 36.35 2.12
C HIS A 436 18.13 37.63 2.80
N LEU A 437 17.27 37.50 3.81
CA LEU A 437 16.81 38.61 4.66
C LEU A 437 17.84 39.01 5.73
N GLY A 438 19.04 38.42 5.74
CA GLY A 438 20.12 38.72 6.68
C GLY A 438 20.04 37.96 8.02
N GLY A 439 19.20 36.93 8.11
CA GLY A 439 19.14 36.05 9.28
C GLY A 439 20.39 35.16 9.40
N SER A 440 20.73 34.75 10.62
CA SER A 440 21.82 33.77 10.83
C SER A 440 21.38 32.35 10.48
N GLU A 441 22.33 31.43 10.32
CA GLU A 441 22.06 30.00 10.12
C GLU A 441 21.16 29.40 11.19
N GLY A 442 21.31 29.84 12.46
CA GLY A 442 20.43 29.42 13.54
C GLY A 442 18.97 29.84 13.34
N HIS A 443 18.73 31.03 12.79
CA HIS A 443 17.37 31.48 12.44
C HIS A 443 16.81 30.64 11.29
N ALA A 444 17.62 30.32 10.28
CA ALA A 444 17.21 29.49 9.15
C ALA A 444 16.82 28.07 9.61
N ILE A 445 17.62 27.45 10.47
CA ILE A 445 17.32 26.14 11.06
C ILE A 445 16.01 26.19 11.85
N LEU A 446 15.83 27.19 12.72
CA LEU A 446 14.62 27.34 13.52
C LEU A 446 13.38 27.52 12.63
N ALA A 447 13.46 28.37 11.62
CA ALA A 447 12.38 28.59 10.66
C ALA A 447 12.03 27.31 9.89
N SER A 448 13.03 26.54 9.44
CA SER A 448 12.83 25.25 8.76
C SER A 448 12.15 24.23 9.66
N ILE A 449 12.52 24.15 10.94
CA ILE A 449 11.86 23.26 11.91
C ILE A 449 10.40 23.68 12.09
N CYS A 450 10.13 24.97 12.32
CA CYS A 450 8.77 25.49 12.46
C CYS A 450 7.91 25.21 11.21
N ALA A 451 8.44 25.49 10.02
CA ALA A 451 7.74 25.25 8.77
C ALA A 451 7.47 23.76 8.54
N THR A 452 8.45 22.90 8.83
CA THR A 452 8.29 21.44 8.73
C THR A 452 7.22 20.93 9.70
N LEU A 453 7.18 21.43 10.94
CA LEU A 453 6.15 21.06 11.90
C LEU A 453 4.74 21.45 11.42
N LEU A 454 4.59 22.65 10.84
CA LEU A 454 3.31 23.08 10.26
C LEU A 454 2.89 22.18 9.09
N LEU A 455 3.82 21.81 8.21
CA LEU A 455 3.55 20.89 7.10
C LEU A 455 3.16 19.49 7.59
N VAL A 456 3.87 18.95 8.59
CA VAL A 456 3.54 17.66 9.20
C VAL A 456 2.11 17.69 9.75
N ILE A 457 1.77 18.72 10.55
CA ILE A 457 0.42 18.88 11.08
C ILE A 457 -0.61 18.96 9.95
N GLY A 458 -0.32 19.74 8.90
CA GLY A 458 -1.17 19.87 7.73
C GLY A 458 -1.44 18.54 7.02
N VAL A 459 -0.38 17.76 6.73
CA VAL A 459 -0.49 16.45 6.09
C VAL A 459 -1.30 15.48 6.96
N LEU A 460 -1.09 15.47 8.27
CA LEU A 460 -1.81 14.58 9.18
C LEU A 460 -3.29 14.94 9.29
N LEU A 461 -3.62 16.23 9.42
CA LEU A 461 -5.01 16.70 9.50
C LEU A 461 -5.75 16.47 8.18
N LEU A 462 -5.13 16.84 7.05
CA LEU A 462 -5.72 16.63 5.73
C LEU A 462 -5.87 15.14 5.44
N GLY A 463 -4.85 14.34 5.75
CA GLY A 463 -4.87 12.89 5.61
C GLY A 463 -5.99 12.23 6.42
N ASP A 464 -6.19 12.67 7.67
CA ASP A 464 -7.29 12.19 8.50
C ASP A 464 -8.66 12.55 7.88
N ALA A 465 -8.82 13.80 7.41
CA ALA A 465 -10.04 14.25 6.74
C ALA A 465 -10.31 13.48 5.43
N LEU A 466 -9.29 13.18 4.63
CA LEU A 466 -9.40 12.39 3.41
C LEU A 466 -9.82 10.94 3.71
N MET A 467 -9.19 10.29 4.70
CA MET A 467 -9.54 8.92 5.09
C MET A 467 -11.00 8.81 5.55
N ARG A 468 -11.52 9.81 6.27
CA ARG A 468 -12.93 9.89 6.64
C ARG A 468 -13.82 10.06 5.41
N GLY A 469 -13.48 10.99 4.52
CA GLY A 469 -14.26 11.27 3.31
C GLY A 469 -14.34 10.09 2.34
N VAL A 470 -13.26 9.31 2.22
CA VAL A 470 -13.22 8.07 1.43
C VAL A 470 -14.11 6.97 2.04
N ASN A 471 -14.19 6.89 3.37
CA ASN A 471 -15.05 5.91 4.04
C ASN A 471 -16.55 6.24 3.91
N ASP A 472 -16.90 7.51 3.76
CA ASP A 472 -18.30 7.97 3.62
C ASP A 472 -18.89 7.70 2.22
N GLU A 473 -18.08 7.34 1.21
CA GLU A 473 -18.53 7.08 -0.18
C GLU A 473 -19.59 5.97 -0.28
N ASN A 474 -19.45 4.90 0.51
CA ASN A 474 -20.41 3.78 0.49
C ASN A 474 -21.75 4.10 1.19
N LYS A 475 -21.80 5.12 2.06
CA LYS A 475 -23.04 5.48 2.77
C LYS A 475 -24.04 6.24 1.88
N GLY A 476 -23.58 6.85 0.78
CA GLY A 476 -24.44 7.57 -0.16
C GLY A 476 -25.23 6.68 -1.11
N LYS A 477 -24.77 5.44 -1.36
CA LYS A 477 -25.44 4.48 -2.24
C LYS A 477 -26.55 3.67 -1.54
N GLU A 478 -26.53 3.56 -0.21
CA GLU A 478 -27.64 2.97 0.57
C GLU A 478 -28.83 3.95 0.75
N GLY A 479 -28.69 5.22 0.38
CA GLY A 479 -29.71 6.27 0.55
C GLY A 479 -30.57 6.56 -0.69
N THR A 480 -30.38 5.87 -1.82
CA THR A 480 -31.15 6.12 -3.04
C THR A 480 -32.40 5.24 -3.08
N THR A 481 -33.49 5.80 -2.54
CA THR A 481 -34.89 5.61 -2.96
C THR A 481 -35.42 4.17 -3.05
N ILE A 482 -36.04 3.70 -1.98
CA ILE A 482 -37.26 2.89 -2.12
C ILE A 482 -38.36 3.89 -2.51
N PRO A 483 -38.96 3.82 -3.72
CA PRO A 483 -40.15 4.60 -4.00
C PRO A 483 -41.26 4.09 -3.09
N VAL A 484 -41.66 4.92 -2.13
CA VAL A 484 -42.89 4.71 -1.38
C VAL A 484 -44.02 4.98 -2.38
N LEU A 485 -44.63 3.91 -2.89
CA LEU A 485 -45.90 3.98 -3.61
C LEU A 485 -46.97 4.38 -2.58
N ASN A 486 -47.57 5.55 -2.80
CA ASN A 486 -48.88 5.89 -2.24
C ASN A 486 -49.99 5.23 -3.05
#